data_AF-A0A2V9D4Q2-F1
#
_entry.id   AF-A0A2V9D4Q2-F1
#
_cell.length_a   1.000
_cell.length_b   1.000
_cell.length_c   1.000
_cell.angle_alpha   90.00
_cell.angle_beta   90.00
_cell.angle_gamma   90.00
#
_symmetry.space_group_name_H-M   'P 1'
#
loop_
_entity.id
_entity.type
_entity.pdbx_description
1 polymer ?
#
loop_
_entity_poly.entity_id
_entity_poly.type
_entity_poly.pdbx_seq_one_letter_code
_entity_poly.pdbx_strand_id
1 'polypeptide(L)'
;MNSVTDTEGKFLGDVPSEIREVLDWYSRARVLQAPDPEISEFASKFLGGMLDDGAVFPRSSTVTPAQTLALVLVHHRRSSGEDPGAWLNLGIALRRMALYRTQDSESVNRRRLQLALEAFDRCLRLEPGNIAKNIRAWTGKAFTYHQLGLYDEEVSCCSRALNSDRSDPKLWLFYGFALKATGRKSEALSAMDNA
;
A
#
# COMPACT_ATOMS: atom_id res chain seq x y z
N MET A 1 -34.22 -0.38 1.07
CA MET A 1 -33.22 0.13 0.12
C MET A 1 -32.68 1.43 0.67
N ASN A 2 -31.67 1.35 1.53
CA ASN A 2 -30.88 2.50 1.95
C ASN A 2 -29.50 2.35 1.34
N SER A 3 -29.09 3.40 0.66
CA SER A 3 -27.95 3.48 -0.24
C SER A 3 -26.63 3.48 0.53
N VAL A 4 -25.89 2.38 0.46
CA VAL A 4 -24.46 2.28 0.82
C VAL A 4 -23.62 2.92 -0.30
N THR A 5 -24.01 4.11 -0.77
CA THR A 5 -23.51 4.68 -2.03
C THR A 5 -22.35 5.66 -1.86
N ASP A 6 -21.65 5.69 -0.72
CA ASP A 6 -20.50 6.62 -0.59
C ASP A 6 -19.24 6.03 0.07
N THR A 7 -19.28 4.80 0.60
CA THR A 7 -18.07 4.10 1.11
C THR A 7 -17.50 3.08 0.13
N GLU A 8 -18.30 2.56 -0.81
CA GLU A 8 -17.88 1.51 -1.75
C GLU A 8 -16.85 1.98 -2.79
N GLY A 9 -16.96 3.26 -3.20
CA GLY A 9 -16.09 3.88 -4.20
C GLY A 9 -14.87 4.60 -3.63
N LYS A 10 -14.80 4.84 -2.31
CA LYS A 10 -13.78 5.73 -1.74
C LYS A 10 -12.35 5.25 -2.02
N PHE A 11 -12.07 3.95 -1.88
CA PHE A 11 -10.73 3.39 -2.07
C PHE A 11 -10.42 2.99 -3.51
N LEU A 12 -11.41 2.61 -4.31
CA LEU A 12 -11.19 2.10 -5.67
C LEU A 12 -11.73 3.01 -6.79
N GLY A 13 -12.26 4.19 -6.47
CA GLY A 13 -12.95 5.06 -7.41
C GLY A 13 -12.05 5.63 -8.52
N ASP A 14 -10.79 5.91 -8.19
CA ASP A 14 -9.84 6.54 -9.11
C ASP A 14 -8.64 5.60 -9.39
N VAL A 15 -8.87 4.33 -9.71
CA VAL A 15 -7.77 3.38 -10.04
C VAL A 15 -7.34 3.47 -11.51
N PRO A 16 -6.07 3.13 -11.84
CA PRO A 16 -5.60 3.02 -13.24
C PRO A 16 -6.47 2.09 -14.10
N SER A 17 -6.48 2.30 -15.42
CA SER A 17 -7.31 1.52 -16.36
C SER A 17 -7.01 0.02 -16.29
N GLU A 18 -5.75 -0.39 -16.15
CA GLU A 18 -5.36 -1.80 -16.05
C GLU A 18 -5.90 -2.44 -14.76
N ILE A 19 -5.91 -1.69 -13.65
CA ILE A 19 -6.51 -2.16 -12.39
C ILE A 19 -8.02 -2.30 -12.56
N ARG A 20 -8.67 -1.35 -13.25
CA ARG A 20 -10.09 -1.44 -13.57
C ARG A 20 -10.37 -2.67 -14.44
N GLU A 21 -9.56 -2.93 -15.45
CA GLU A 21 -9.67 -4.11 -16.30
C GLU A 21 -9.49 -5.42 -15.52
N VAL A 22 -8.52 -5.49 -14.59
CA VAL A 22 -8.35 -6.62 -13.67
C VAL A 22 -9.61 -6.84 -12.83
N LEU A 23 -10.18 -5.78 -12.26
CA LEU A 23 -11.39 -5.86 -11.42
C LEU A 23 -12.64 -6.22 -12.25
N ASP A 24 -12.79 -5.62 -13.43
CA ASP A 24 -13.90 -5.89 -14.35
C ASP A 24 -13.83 -7.31 -14.88
N TRP A 25 -12.63 -7.79 -15.24
CA TRP A 25 -12.40 -9.18 -15.58
C TRP A 25 -12.78 -10.10 -14.42
N TYR A 26 -12.27 -9.83 -13.21
CA TYR A 26 -12.55 -10.65 -12.03
C TYR A 26 -14.05 -10.72 -11.69
N SER A 27 -14.78 -9.61 -11.86
CA SER A 27 -16.23 -9.55 -11.62
C SER A 27 -17.04 -10.37 -12.63
N ARG A 28 -16.59 -10.42 -13.89
CA ARG A 28 -17.23 -11.15 -15.00
C ARG A 28 -16.85 -12.63 -15.02
N ALA A 29 -15.60 -12.95 -14.68
CA ALA A 29 -14.99 -14.27 -14.81
C ALA A 29 -15.45 -15.30 -13.74
N ARG A 30 -16.67 -15.18 -13.21
CA ARG A 30 -17.26 -16.13 -12.24
C ARG A 30 -17.26 -17.59 -12.76
N VAL A 31 -16.97 -17.81 -14.05
CA VAL A 31 -16.80 -19.14 -14.67
C VAL A 31 -15.58 -19.14 -15.63
N LEU A 32 -14.41 -19.52 -15.11
CA LEU A 32 -13.27 -20.19 -15.79
C LEU A 32 -12.55 -19.55 -17.00
N GLN A 33 -12.89 -18.36 -17.50
CA GLN A 33 -12.10 -17.75 -18.58
C GLN A 33 -10.77 -17.22 -18.04
N ALA A 34 -9.65 -17.65 -18.65
CA ALA A 34 -8.32 -17.14 -18.33
C ALA A 34 -8.26 -15.62 -18.59
N PRO A 35 -7.55 -14.84 -17.75
CA PRO A 35 -7.32 -13.43 -18.01
C PRO A 35 -6.50 -13.26 -19.30
N ASP A 36 -6.68 -12.12 -19.96
CA ASP A 36 -5.84 -11.72 -21.08
C ASP A 36 -4.34 -11.75 -20.67
N PRO A 37 -3.41 -12.15 -21.57
CA PRO A 37 -1.97 -12.12 -21.29
C PRO A 37 -1.46 -10.77 -20.77
N GLU A 38 -1.96 -9.64 -21.29
CA GLU A 38 -1.54 -8.30 -20.86
C GLU A 38 -1.99 -8.01 -19.42
N ILE A 39 -3.24 -8.33 -19.09
CA ILE A 39 -3.80 -8.24 -17.73
C ILE A 39 -2.99 -9.11 -16.77
N SER A 40 -2.59 -10.31 -17.21
CA SER A 40 -1.80 -11.26 -16.42
C SER A 40 -0.40 -10.76 -16.14
N GLU A 41 0.27 -10.21 -17.16
CA GLU A 41 1.61 -9.66 -17.04
C GLU A 41 1.62 -8.43 -16.12
N PHE A 42 0.68 -7.51 -16.35
CA PHE A 42 0.47 -6.34 -15.49
C PHE A 42 0.28 -6.75 -14.04
N ALA A 43 -0.65 -7.67 -13.77
CA ALA A 43 -0.95 -8.10 -12.40
C ALA A 43 0.26 -8.75 -11.73
N SER A 44 1.04 -9.55 -12.48
CA SER A 44 2.27 -10.18 -11.97
C SER A 44 3.32 -9.14 -11.56
N LYS A 45 3.58 -8.14 -12.42
CA LYS A 45 4.53 -7.06 -12.13
C LYS A 45 4.07 -6.21 -10.95
N PHE A 46 2.78 -5.87 -10.91
CA PHE A 46 2.22 -5.06 -9.84
C PHE A 46 2.31 -5.78 -8.49
N LEU A 47 1.94 -7.07 -8.44
CA LEU A 47 2.05 -7.91 -7.24
C LEU A 47 3.50 -8.11 -6.79
N GLY A 48 4.43 -8.29 -7.72
CA GLY A 48 5.87 -8.38 -7.40
C GLY A 48 6.34 -7.15 -6.62
N GLY A 49 6.03 -5.96 -7.12
CA GLY A 49 6.38 -4.73 -6.41
C GLY A 49 5.62 -4.53 -5.10
N MET A 50 4.38 -5.02 -4.99
CA MET A 50 3.68 -5.04 -3.71
C MET A 50 4.38 -5.96 -2.69
N LEU A 51 4.92 -7.10 -3.11
CA LEU A 51 5.71 -8.00 -2.24
C LEU A 51 6.99 -7.31 -1.77
N ASP A 52 7.69 -6.60 -2.66
CA ASP A 52 8.87 -5.81 -2.30
C ASP A 52 8.57 -4.71 -1.27
N ASP A 53 7.33 -4.21 -1.27
CA ASP A 53 6.80 -3.24 -0.31
C ASP A 53 6.23 -3.89 0.97
N GLY A 54 6.35 -5.21 1.11
CA GLY A 54 5.94 -5.96 2.31
C GLY A 54 4.48 -6.42 2.31
N ALA A 55 3.79 -6.44 1.17
CA ALA A 55 2.45 -7.00 1.09
C ALA A 55 2.44 -8.49 1.44
N VAL A 56 1.34 -8.96 2.03
CA VAL A 56 1.18 -10.35 2.47
C VAL A 56 -0.01 -10.96 1.75
N PHE A 57 0.27 -11.84 0.79
CA PHE A 57 -0.79 -12.51 0.02
C PHE A 57 -1.18 -13.86 0.62
N PRO A 58 -2.43 -14.30 0.44
CA PRO A 58 -2.82 -15.68 0.75
C PRO A 58 -1.93 -16.64 -0.07
N ARG A 59 -1.31 -17.63 0.59
CA ARG A 59 -0.57 -18.68 -0.11
C ARG A 59 -1.58 -19.65 -0.72
N SER A 60 -1.92 -19.48 -1.98
CA SER A 60 -2.70 -20.45 -2.75
C SER A 60 -2.07 -20.65 -4.13
N SER A 61 -1.80 -21.91 -4.46
CA SER A 61 -1.22 -22.32 -5.75
C SER A 61 -2.23 -22.37 -6.90
N THR A 62 -3.51 -22.08 -6.63
CA THR A 62 -4.60 -22.25 -7.61
C THR A 62 -5.14 -20.95 -8.17
N VAL A 63 -4.62 -19.79 -7.73
CA VAL A 63 -5.10 -18.47 -8.17
C VAL A 63 -4.09 -17.81 -9.11
N THR A 64 -4.57 -17.26 -10.22
CA THR A 64 -3.71 -16.50 -11.14
C THR A 64 -3.27 -15.16 -10.51
N PRO A 65 -2.22 -14.51 -11.02
CA PRO A 65 -1.82 -13.18 -10.58
C PRO A 65 -2.95 -12.14 -10.68
N ALA A 66 -3.74 -12.16 -11.77
CA ALA A 66 -4.88 -11.27 -11.91
C ALA A 66 -5.97 -11.53 -10.84
N GLN A 67 -6.25 -12.80 -10.53
CA GLN A 67 -7.18 -13.15 -9.44
C GLN A 67 -6.65 -12.71 -8.08
N THR A 68 -5.36 -12.94 -7.84
CA THR A 68 -4.69 -12.54 -6.60
C THR A 68 -4.79 -11.03 -6.41
N LEU A 69 -4.46 -10.24 -7.45
CA LEU A 69 -4.53 -8.79 -7.39
C LEU A 69 -5.96 -8.31 -7.13
N ALA A 70 -6.94 -8.82 -7.87
CA ALA A 70 -8.33 -8.47 -7.64
C ALA A 70 -8.78 -8.83 -6.21
N LEU A 71 -8.49 -10.05 -5.75
CA LEU A 71 -8.81 -10.50 -4.39
C LEU A 71 -8.20 -9.59 -3.34
N VAL A 72 -6.92 -9.25 -3.47
CA VAL A 72 -6.21 -8.36 -2.55
C VAL A 72 -6.89 -7.00 -2.45
N LEU A 73 -7.22 -6.39 -3.59
CA LEU A 73 -7.86 -5.07 -3.63
C LEU A 73 -9.25 -5.05 -2.98
N VAL A 74 -10.01 -6.14 -3.15
CA VAL A 74 -11.36 -6.24 -2.61
C VAL A 74 -11.44 -6.92 -1.25
N HIS A 75 -10.32 -7.45 -0.72
CA HIS A 75 -10.28 -8.29 0.47
C HIS A 75 -10.87 -7.58 1.69
N HIS A 76 -10.52 -6.30 1.88
CA HIS A 76 -11.03 -5.49 2.99
C HIS A 76 -12.56 -5.43 3.04
N ARG A 77 -13.24 -5.60 1.90
CA ARG A 77 -14.71 -5.67 1.83
C ARG A 77 -15.21 -7.08 2.14
N ARG A 78 -14.53 -8.09 1.62
CA ARG A 78 -14.87 -9.51 1.84
C ARG A 78 -14.70 -9.93 3.30
N SER A 79 -13.76 -9.29 4.00
CA SER A 79 -13.53 -9.47 5.43
C SER A 79 -14.32 -8.50 6.31
N SER A 80 -15.35 -7.82 5.78
CA SER A 80 -16.15 -6.82 6.52
C SER A 80 -15.33 -5.69 7.17
N GLY A 81 -14.11 -5.46 6.70
CA GLY A 81 -13.18 -4.48 7.24
C GLY A 81 -12.43 -4.92 8.49
N GLU A 82 -12.54 -6.19 8.89
CA GLU A 82 -12.02 -6.71 10.17
C GLU A 82 -10.62 -7.33 10.05
N ASP A 83 -10.13 -7.60 8.83
CA ASP A 83 -8.80 -8.16 8.61
C ASP A 83 -7.74 -7.04 8.43
N PRO A 84 -6.77 -6.91 9.36
CA PRO A 84 -5.69 -5.94 9.27
C PRO A 84 -4.82 -6.12 8.01
N GLY A 85 -4.55 -7.35 7.61
CA GLY A 85 -3.74 -7.67 6.43
C GLY A 85 -4.40 -7.20 5.13
N ALA A 86 -5.73 -7.18 5.10
CA ALA A 86 -6.48 -6.62 3.99
C ALA A 86 -6.22 -5.11 3.82
N TRP A 87 -6.24 -4.38 4.93
CA TRP A 87 -5.97 -2.95 4.95
C TRP A 87 -4.51 -2.62 4.66
N LEU A 88 -3.56 -3.43 5.17
CA LEU A 88 -2.14 -3.31 4.84
C LEU A 88 -1.93 -3.42 3.32
N ASN A 89 -2.45 -4.48 2.70
CA ASN A 89 -2.26 -4.70 1.29
C ASN A 89 -2.94 -3.63 0.43
N LEU A 90 -4.13 -3.16 0.84
CA LEU A 90 -4.82 -2.07 0.15
C LEU A 90 -4.00 -0.77 0.22
N GLY A 91 -3.44 -0.43 1.39
CA GLY A 91 -2.57 0.74 1.55
C GLY A 91 -1.35 0.69 0.63
N ILE A 92 -0.69 -0.47 0.57
CA ILE A 92 0.44 -0.70 -0.34
C ILE A 92 0.01 -0.54 -1.80
N ALA A 93 -1.12 -1.14 -2.19
CA ALA A 93 -1.62 -1.05 -3.55
C ALA A 93 -1.91 0.40 -3.96
N LEU A 94 -2.59 1.18 -3.11
CA LEU A 94 -2.93 2.58 -3.38
C LEU A 94 -1.70 3.47 -3.48
N ARG A 95 -0.74 3.26 -2.58
CA ARG A 95 0.55 3.96 -2.61
C ARG A 95 1.30 3.66 -3.92
N ARG A 96 1.33 2.39 -4.32
CA ARG A 96 1.94 1.98 -5.58
C ARG A 96 1.20 2.56 -6.78
N MET A 97 -0.13 2.57 -6.80
CA MET A 97 -0.91 3.20 -7.88
C MET A 97 -0.56 4.68 -8.07
N ALA A 98 -0.31 5.40 -6.97
CA ALA A 98 0.13 6.79 -7.02
C ALA A 98 1.55 6.98 -7.60
N LEU A 99 2.42 5.96 -7.50
CA LEU A 99 3.75 5.95 -8.14
C LEU A 99 3.78 5.35 -9.54
N TYR A 100 2.85 4.44 -9.81
CA TYR A 100 2.91 3.53 -10.93
C TYR A 100 2.82 4.27 -12.27
N ARG A 101 2.18 5.44 -12.31
CA ARG A 101 2.12 6.31 -13.51
C ARG A 101 2.16 7.79 -13.19
N THR A 102 2.99 8.50 -13.95
CA THR A 102 3.08 9.97 -14.01
C THR A 102 1.99 10.62 -14.86
N GLN A 103 1.09 9.83 -15.46
CA GLN A 103 0.04 10.32 -16.36
C GLN A 103 -1.22 10.79 -15.62
N ASP A 104 -1.47 10.26 -14.42
CA ASP A 104 -2.57 10.74 -13.58
C ASP A 104 -2.22 12.10 -12.99
N SER A 105 -3.23 12.97 -12.86
CA SER A 105 -3.02 14.29 -12.27
C SER A 105 -2.47 14.20 -10.84
N GLU A 106 -1.69 15.20 -10.43
CA GLU A 106 -1.17 15.26 -9.06
C GLU A 106 -2.29 15.14 -8.02
N SER A 107 -3.46 15.75 -8.28
CA SER A 107 -4.61 15.69 -7.38
C SER A 107 -5.11 14.27 -7.15
N VAL A 108 -5.15 13.44 -8.21
CA VAL A 108 -5.55 12.04 -8.15
C VAL A 108 -4.51 11.23 -7.37
N ASN A 109 -3.22 11.44 -7.65
CA ASN A 109 -2.14 10.76 -6.93
C ASN A 109 -2.14 11.14 -5.45
N ARG A 110 -2.30 12.42 -5.11
CA ARG A 110 -2.41 12.89 -3.72
C ARG A 110 -3.61 12.27 -3.01
N ARG A 111 -4.76 12.14 -3.68
CA ARG A 111 -5.94 11.46 -3.13
C ARG A 111 -5.65 9.98 -2.84
N ARG A 112 -5.01 9.26 -3.76
CA ARG A 112 -4.61 7.85 -3.54
C ARG A 112 -3.66 7.69 -2.37
N LEU A 113 -2.71 8.60 -2.21
CA LEU A 113 -1.79 8.62 -1.07
C LEU A 113 -2.53 8.87 0.26
N GLN A 114 -3.51 9.78 0.28
CA GLN A 114 -4.36 9.97 1.46
C GLN A 114 -5.16 8.71 1.80
N LEU A 115 -5.73 8.04 0.79
CA LEU A 115 -6.42 6.77 0.98
C LEU A 115 -5.47 5.65 1.45
N ALA A 116 -4.22 5.64 0.98
CA ALA A 116 -3.21 4.71 1.48
C ALA A 116 -2.95 4.92 2.98
N LEU A 117 -2.79 6.17 3.43
CA LEU A 117 -2.66 6.50 4.85
C LEU A 117 -3.88 6.03 5.67
N GLU A 118 -5.10 6.28 5.19
CA GLU A 118 -6.32 5.81 5.85
C GLU A 118 -6.37 4.28 5.98
N ALA A 119 -5.91 3.56 4.96
CA ALA A 119 -5.83 2.10 4.98
C ALA A 119 -4.80 1.62 6.00
N PHE A 120 -3.60 2.19 6.03
CA PHE A 120 -2.60 1.86 7.06
C PHE A 120 -3.10 2.18 8.47
N ASP A 121 -3.81 3.30 8.65
CA ASP A 121 -4.40 3.65 9.95
C ASP A 121 -5.47 2.64 10.39
N ARG A 122 -6.26 2.09 9.46
CA ARG A 122 -7.18 0.99 9.78
C ARG A 122 -6.44 -0.28 10.18
N CYS A 123 -5.38 -0.66 9.46
CA CYS A 123 -4.54 -1.80 9.82
C CYS A 123 -4.01 -1.66 11.25
N LEU A 124 -3.43 -0.51 11.58
CA LEU A 124 -2.85 -0.24 12.90
C LEU A 124 -3.88 -0.21 14.02
N ARG A 125 -5.10 0.28 13.76
CA ARG A 125 -6.20 0.29 14.74
C ARG A 125 -6.74 -1.10 15.07
N LEU A 126 -6.68 -2.04 14.12
CA LEU A 126 -7.16 -3.41 14.34
C LEU A 126 -6.14 -4.25 15.12
N GLU A 127 -4.85 -3.92 15.08
CA GLU A 127 -3.80 -4.59 15.87
C GLU A 127 -2.95 -3.60 16.71
N PRO A 128 -3.53 -2.81 17.63
CA PRO A 128 -2.83 -1.68 18.28
C PRO A 128 -1.64 -2.10 19.17
N GLY A 129 -1.60 -3.35 19.63
CA GLY A 129 -0.55 -3.88 20.51
C GLY A 129 0.51 -4.75 19.82
N ASN A 130 0.35 -5.08 18.53
CA ASN A 130 1.27 -5.99 17.84
C ASN A 130 2.34 -5.22 17.05
N ILE A 131 3.29 -4.66 17.79
CA ILE A 131 4.35 -3.80 17.25
C ILE A 131 5.13 -4.50 16.12
N ALA A 132 5.47 -5.78 16.29
CA ALA A 132 6.20 -6.56 15.29
C ALA A 132 5.42 -6.75 13.97
N LYS A 133 4.09 -6.90 14.00
CA LYS A 133 3.27 -6.98 12.78
C LYS A 133 3.02 -5.61 12.15
N ASN A 134 2.91 -4.58 12.99
CA ASN A 134 2.61 -3.22 12.56
C ASN A 134 3.75 -2.54 11.81
N ILE A 135 4.97 -3.09 11.86
CA ILE A 135 6.12 -2.50 11.20
C ILE A 135 5.87 -2.21 9.71
N ARG A 136 5.25 -3.15 8.99
CA ARG A 136 4.94 -2.97 7.55
C ARG A 136 3.97 -1.82 7.31
N ALA A 137 2.99 -1.61 8.21
CA ALA A 137 2.07 -0.49 8.12
C ALA A 137 2.78 0.84 8.46
N TRP A 138 3.66 0.87 9.46
CA TRP A 138 4.46 2.06 9.77
C TRP A 138 5.43 2.43 8.63
N THR A 139 6.13 1.44 8.06
CA THR A 139 6.97 1.60 6.86
C THR A 139 6.15 2.11 5.69
N GLY A 140 4.98 1.51 5.43
CA GLY A 140 4.04 1.95 4.40
C GLY A 140 3.62 3.41 4.58
N LYS A 141 3.28 3.82 5.82
CA LYS A 141 2.97 5.23 6.14
C LYS A 141 4.16 6.16 5.91
N ALA A 142 5.36 5.78 6.36
CA ALA A 142 6.56 6.58 6.15
C ALA A 142 6.80 6.86 4.67
N PHE A 143 6.78 5.81 3.83
CA PHE A 143 6.95 5.97 2.38
C PHE A 143 5.82 6.76 1.74
N THR A 144 4.60 6.69 2.28
CA THR A 144 3.47 7.51 1.80
C THR A 144 3.65 9.00 2.15
N TYR A 145 4.11 9.30 3.37
CA TYR A 145 4.40 10.66 3.78
C TYR A 145 5.57 11.27 3.00
N HIS A 146 6.59 10.46 2.69
CA HIS A 146 7.67 10.87 1.79
C HIS A 146 7.14 11.35 0.44
N GLN A 147 6.24 10.57 -0.17
CA GLN A 147 5.64 10.91 -1.47
C GLN A 147 4.73 12.15 -1.41
N LEU A 148 4.18 12.45 -0.24
CA LEU A 148 3.41 13.67 0.01
C LEU A 148 4.29 14.88 0.35
N GLY A 149 5.59 14.69 0.59
CA GLY A 149 6.51 15.72 1.08
C GLY A 149 6.29 16.13 2.54
N LEU A 150 5.63 15.27 3.32
CA LEU A 150 5.29 15.51 4.73
C LEU A 150 6.35 14.88 5.64
N TYR A 151 7.50 15.54 5.73
CA TYR A 151 8.70 14.95 6.30
C TYR A 151 8.68 14.78 7.83
N ASP A 152 7.96 15.63 8.57
CA ASP A 152 7.84 15.49 10.03
C ASP A 152 7.06 14.22 10.41
N GLU A 153 5.98 13.94 9.70
CA GLU A 153 5.19 12.72 9.86
C GLU A 153 5.95 11.47 9.38
N GLU A 154 6.74 11.60 8.31
CA GLU A 154 7.65 10.54 7.83
C GLU A 154 8.66 10.16 8.92
N VAL A 155 9.35 11.14 9.51
CA VAL A 155 10.30 10.94 10.63
C VAL A 155 9.63 10.16 11.78
N SER A 156 8.41 10.55 12.17
CA SER A 156 7.66 9.88 13.23
C SER A 156 7.38 8.41 12.90
N CYS A 157 6.95 8.13 11.66
CA CYS A 157 6.65 6.78 11.21
C CYS A 157 7.92 5.91 11.07
N CYS A 158 8.99 6.46 10.50
CA CYS A 158 10.29 5.80 10.41
C CYS A 158 10.82 5.41 11.79
N SER A 159 10.78 6.33 12.76
CA SER A 159 11.21 6.05 14.13
C SER A 159 10.42 4.90 14.77
N ARG A 160 9.10 4.85 14.58
CA ARG A 160 8.26 3.75 15.08
C ARG A 160 8.60 2.40 14.45
N ALA A 161 8.82 2.38 13.13
CA ALA A 161 9.21 1.16 12.42
C ALA A 161 10.61 0.69 12.83
N LEU A 162 11.60 1.59 12.88
CA LEU A 162 12.99 1.31 13.27
C LEU A 162 13.17 0.92 14.75
N ASN A 163 12.26 1.32 15.63
CA ASN A 163 12.24 0.82 17.00
C ASN A 163 11.85 -0.66 17.09
N SER A 164 11.20 -1.19 16.06
CA SER A 164 10.69 -2.57 16.02
C SER A 164 11.64 -3.51 15.27
N ASP A 165 12.13 -3.07 14.11
CA ASP A 165 13.13 -3.77 13.32
C ASP A 165 14.07 -2.74 12.67
N ARG A 166 15.38 -3.00 12.79
CA ARG A 166 16.43 -2.12 12.27
C ARG A 166 17.10 -2.67 11.01
N SER A 167 16.61 -3.81 10.49
CA SER A 167 17.30 -4.51 9.41
C SER A 167 16.91 -4.07 8.00
N ASP A 168 16.04 -3.06 7.84
CA ASP A 168 15.64 -2.55 6.52
C ASP A 168 16.46 -1.32 6.12
N PRO A 169 17.45 -1.45 5.22
CA PRO A 169 18.28 -0.35 4.73
C PRO A 169 17.47 0.77 4.08
N LYS A 170 16.37 0.42 3.39
CA LYS A 170 15.54 1.41 2.71
C LYS A 170 14.92 2.35 3.74
N LEU A 171 14.44 1.80 4.84
CA LEU A 171 13.81 2.59 5.90
C LEU A 171 14.80 3.56 6.56
N TRP A 172 16.05 3.16 6.78
CA TRP A 172 17.11 4.05 7.26
C TRP A 172 17.43 5.18 6.27
N LEU A 173 17.50 4.86 4.97
CA LEU A 173 17.73 5.86 3.92
C LEU A 173 16.62 6.92 3.88
N PHE A 174 15.35 6.49 3.88
CA PHE A 174 14.19 7.39 3.92
C PHE A 174 14.18 8.22 5.22
N TYR A 175 14.48 7.59 6.36
CA TYR A 175 14.59 8.31 7.63
C TYR A 175 15.66 9.40 7.60
N GLY A 176 16.85 9.10 7.05
CA GLY A 176 17.92 10.07 6.87
C GLY A 176 17.52 11.23 5.96
N PHE A 177 16.83 10.96 4.84
CA PHE A 177 16.31 12.00 3.96
C PHE A 177 15.26 12.88 4.64
N ALA A 178 14.31 12.29 5.37
CA ALA A 178 13.29 13.02 6.09
C ALA A 178 13.92 13.91 7.18
N LEU A 179 14.85 13.39 7.97
CA LEU A 179 15.59 14.16 8.98
C LEU A 179 16.36 15.33 8.37
N LYS A 180 16.99 15.13 7.20
CA LYS A 180 17.67 16.21 6.48
C LYS A 180 16.68 17.28 6.04
N ALA A 181 15.52 16.87 5.52
CA ALA A 181 14.46 17.78 5.05
C ALA A 181 13.86 18.60 6.19
N THR A 182 13.75 18.04 7.40
CA THR A 182 13.29 18.74 8.61
C THR A 182 14.42 19.48 9.36
N GLY A 183 15.63 19.60 8.77
CA GLY A 183 16.75 20.35 9.34
C GLY A 183 17.59 19.63 10.41
N ARG A 184 17.29 18.37 10.73
CA ARG A 184 17.99 17.54 11.75
C ARG A 184 19.23 16.86 11.16
N LYS A 185 20.19 17.68 10.70
CA LYS A 185 21.34 17.23 9.89
C LYS A 185 22.26 16.20 10.56
N SER A 186 22.53 16.35 11.86
CA SER A 186 23.40 15.42 12.61
C SER A 186 22.78 14.03 12.71
N GLU A 187 21.47 13.98 13.01
CA GLU A 187 20.72 12.72 13.07
C GLU A 187 20.57 12.09 11.69
N ALA A 188 20.40 12.90 10.64
CA ALA A 188 20.35 12.42 9.26
C ALA A 188 21.63 11.67 8.86
N LEU A 189 22.81 12.20 9.20
CA LEU A 189 24.08 11.53 8.94
C LEU A 189 24.16 10.18 9.67
N SER A 190 23.82 10.17 10.96
CA SER A 190 23.80 8.93 11.73
C SER A 190 22.81 7.91 11.15
N ALA A 191 21.64 8.33 10.70
CA ALA A 191 20.67 7.45 10.04
C ALA A 191 21.22 6.88 8.71
N MET A 192 21.92 7.70 7.91
CA MET A 192 22.54 7.26 6.65
C MET A 192 23.70 6.29 6.87
N ASP A 193 24.45 6.42 7.97
CA ASP A 193 25.51 5.47 8.33
C ASP A 193 24.96 4.10 8.75
N ASN A 194 23.68 4.02 9.13
CA ASN A 194 22.99 2.79 9.50
C ASN A 194 22.19 2.16 8.33
N ALA A 195 22.13 2.83 7.17
CA ALA A 195 21.47 2.32 5.96
C ALA A 195 22.40 1.36 5.21
#